data_AF-A0A455SRE3-F1
#
_entry.id   AF-A0A455SRE3-F1
#
_cell.length_a   1.000
_cell.length_b   1.000
_cell.length_c   1.000
_cell.angle_alpha   90.00
_cell.angle_beta   90.00
_cell.angle_gamma   90.00
#
_symmetry.space_group_name_H-M   'P 1'
#
loop_
_entity.id
_entity.type
_entity.pdbx_description
1 polymer ?
#
loop_
_entity_poly.entity_id
_entity_poly.type
_entity_poly.pdbx_seq_one_letter_code
_entity_poly.pdbx_strand_id
1 'polypeptide(L)'
;MANLNIQWLEAAHHWEGREGQQPRWLILHGTAGFHRAYDCAAFFADPATQASAHYIIGLDGEIYQCVSEDDAAWANGAVTGPAGTGGDSVHHDAWWSDLGLNPNLVTIAIEHIKPSTDNSDELTEAQKRASFQLIKDICQRWGIPKRYADARGGITGHFSMDPVNRTGCPGPYPWDELWSFLNKNEGDQKMGIPNGWKDDGKTLIAPNGVKVVQGFRDYVLAHAWHPGNWPLESEHGATPLEISNPSLGGGTQQRFRWTTLEWTPAKGVFEAWSGQEWIKLRSEYDRLTGQVKQLQDQLAAEKGKNHAIEVEKLKQQLAQYQQVAKQALTALQSIK
;
A
#
# COMPACT_ATOMS: atom_id res chain seq x y z
N MET A 1 -6.52 1.76 -1.99
CA MET A 1 -5.39 0.99 -2.54
C MET A 1 -4.29 1.00 -1.49
N ALA A 2 -3.70 -0.16 -1.14
CA ALA A 2 -2.58 -0.17 -0.22
C ALA A 2 -1.41 0.57 -0.90
N ASN A 3 -0.86 1.60 -0.25
CA ASN A 3 0.30 2.32 -0.78
C ASN A 3 1.51 1.38 -0.69
N LEU A 4 1.87 0.75 -1.81
CA LEU A 4 3.15 0.07 -1.95
C LEU A 4 4.26 1.12 -1.82
N ASN A 5 5.22 0.87 -0.94
CA ASN A 5 6.42 1.71 -0.84
C ASN A 5 7.40 1.31 -1.96
N ILE A 6 7.28 1.97 -3.10
CA ILE A 6 8.10 1.72 -4.29
C ILE A 6 9.27 2.71 -4.29
N GLN A 7 10.49 2.18 -4.26
CA GLN A 7 11.71 2.97 -4.36
C GLN A 7 12.08 3.18 -5.83
N TRP A 8 12.62 4.34 -6.18
CA TRP A 8 13.10 4.61 -7.55
C TRP A 8 14.62 4.46 -7.63
N LEU A 9 15.10 3.65 -8.58
CA LEU A 9 16.50 3.61 -8.98
C LEU A 9 16.57 3.35 -10.48
N GLU A 10 16.79 4.41 -11.25
CA GLU A 10 16.72 4.41 -12.71
C GLU A 10 17.72 3.45 -13.35
N ALA A 11 17.24 2.62 -14.28
CA ALA A 11 18.08 1.80 -15.13
C ALA A 11 18.73 2.64 -16.23
N ALA A 12 19.99 2.34 -16.56
CA ALA A 12 20.73 3.07 -17.58
C ALA A 12 20.18 2.86 -19.01
N HIS A 13 19.41 1.80 -19.23
CA HIS A 13 18.91 1.42 -20.55
C HIS A 13 17.42 1.15 -20.57
N HIS A 14 16.71 1.87 -21.44
CA HIS A 14 15.32 1.66 -21.82
C HIS A 14 15.09 2.32 -23.19
N TRP A 15 13.98 2.02 -23.85
CA TRP A 15 13.51 2.86 -24.96
C TRP A 15 12.57 3.93 -24.39
N GLU A 16 12.81 5.19 -24.75
CA GLU A 16 11.90 6.29 -24.43
C GLU A 16 10.56 6.08 -25.14
N GLY A 17 9.49 6.07 -24.36
CA GLY A 17 8.15 5.77 -24.81
C GLY A 17 7.96 4.32 -25.27
N ARG A 18 6.81 4.10 -25.94
CA ARG A 18 6.37 2.79 -26.44
C ARG A 18 5.94 2.81 -27.90
N GLU A 19 6.40 3.81 -28.67
CA GLU A 19 6.03 3.96 -30.08
C GLU A 19 4.49 3.98 -30.32
N GLY A 20 3.76 4.62 -29.41
CA GLY A 20 2.29 4.67 -29.44
C GLY A 20 1.58 3.39 -29.00
N GLN A 21 2.32 2.35 -28.61
CA GLN A 21 1.78 1.13 -28.00
C GLN A 21 1.43 1.34 -26.53
N GLN A 22 0.65 0.40 -25.98
CA GLN A 22 0.35 0.31 -24.55
C GLN A 22 0.69 -1.08 -24.01
N PRO A 23 1.05 -1.19 -22.72
CA PRO A 23 1.16 -2.47 -22.03
C PRO A 23 -0.12 -3.31 -22.19
N ARG A 24 0.04 -4.51 -22.72
CA ARG A 24 -1.01 -5.54 -22.83
C ARG A 24 -0.65 -6.80 -22.05
N TRP A 25 0.63 -7.02 -21.81
CA TRP A 25 1.14 -8.18 -21.08
C TRP A 25 1.98 -7.76 -19.89
N LEU A 26 1.93 -8.58 -18.85
CA LEU A 26 2.84 -8.52 -17.72
C LEU A 26 3.71 -9.77 -17.74
N ILE A 27 5.03 -9.59 -17.79
CA ILE A 27 6.00 -10.68 -17.88
C ILE A 27 6.72 -10.80 -16.54
N LEU A 28 6.60 -11.98 -15.93
CA LEU A 28 7.26 -12.31 -14.68
C LEU A 28 8.62 -12.93 -14.95
N HIS A 29 9.62 -12.38 -14.28
CA HIS A 29 11.01 -12.81 -14.34
C HIS A 29 11.52 -13.24 -12.97
N GLY A 30 12.57 -14.06 -12.99
CA GLY A 30 13.36 -14.43 -11.83
C GLY A 30 14.81 -14.08 -12.10
N THR A 31 15.46 -13.40 -11.15
CA THR A 31 16.77 -12.77 -11.39
C THR A 31 17.95 -13.73 -11.51
N ALA A 32 17.76 -14.99 -11.13
CA ALA A 32 18.77 -16.06 -11.22
C ALA A 32 20.19 -15.69 -10.73
N GLY A 33 20.35 -15.31 -9.47
CA GLY A 33 21.67 -15.04 -8.88
C GLY A 33 21.75 -13.84 -7.93
N PHE A 34 20.72 -13.00 -7.91
CA PHE A 34 20.67 -11.85 -7.00
C PHE A 34 20.06 -12.22 -5.64
N HIS A 35 20.51 -11.53 -4.58
CA HIS A 35 20.08 -11.77 -3.21
C HIS A 35 19.28 -10.60 -2.60
N ARG A 36 19.37 -9.40 -3.19
CA ARG A 36 18.72 -8.17 -2.70
C ARG A 36 18.22 -7.35 -3.88
N ALA A 37 17.08 -6.69 -3.73
CA ALA A 37 16.49 -5.93 -4.84
C ALA A 37 17.37 -4.75 -5.24
N TYR A 38 17.95 -4.07 -4.25
CA TYR A 38 18.90 -2.97 -4.49
C TYR A 38 20.08 -3.39 -5.37
N ASP A 39 20.66 -4.57 -5.15
CA ASP A 39 21.84 -5.01 -5.91
C ASP A 39 21.48 -5.25 -7.38
N CYS A 40 20.29 -5.80 -7.66
CA CYS A 40 19.78 -5.95 -9.03
C CYS A 40 19.42 -4.60 -9.66
N ALA A 41 18.84 -3.68 -8.89
CA ALA A 41 18.50 -2.34 -9.36
C ALA A 41 19.77 -1.54 -9.69
N ALA A 42 20.80 -1.63 -8.85
CA ALA A 42 22.11 -1.03 -9.08
C ALA A 42 22.82 -1.66 -10.30
N PHE A 43 22.66 -2.97 -10.52
CA PHE A 43 23.14 -3.64 -11.72
C PHE A 43 22.49 -3.08 -13.00
N PHE A 44 21.17 -2.84 -13.01
CA PHE A 44 20.51 -2.18 -14.15
C PHE A 44 20.85 -0.70 -14.30
N ALA A 45 21.23 -0.02 -13.21
CA ALA A 45 21.69 1.37 -13.24
C ALA A 45 23.10 1.53 -13.83
N ASP A 46 23.87 0.44 -13.99
CA ASP A 46 25.18 0.48 -14.64
C ASP A 46 25.02 0.59 -16.18
N PRO A 47 25.57 1.64 -16.83
CA PRO A 47 25.53 1.77 -18.29
C PRO A 47 26.22 0.64 -19.06
N ALA A 48 27.05 -0.19 -18.41
CA ALA A 48 27.60 -1.39 -19.03
C ALA A 48 26.57 -2.53 -19.15
N THR A 49 25.50 -2.50 -18.37
CA THR A 49 24.46 -3.54 -18.34
C THR A 49 23.44 -3.32 -19.45
N GLN A 50 23.47 -4.12 -20.50
CA GLN A 50 22.52 -4.03 -21.61
C GLN A 50 21.18 -4.74 -21.32
N ALA A 51 20.58 -4.45 -20.16
CA ALA A 51 19.32 -5.02 -19.71
C ALA A 51 18.63 -4.09 -18.68
N SER A 52 17.31 -4.20 -18.57
CA SER A 52 16.53 -3.54 -17.52
C SER A 52 15.18 -4.21 -17.32
N ALA A 53 14.50 -3.90 -16.22
CA ALA A 53 13.11 -4.27 -15.97
C ALA A 53 12.35 -3.06 -15.41
N HIS A 54 11.02 -3.07 -15.47
CA HIS A 54 10.23 -2.00 -14.87
C HIS A 54 10.31 -2.06 -13.35
N TYR A 55 10.18 -3.26 -12.78
CA TYR A 55 10.18 -3.46 -11.34
C TYR A 55 11.07 -4.63 -10.90
N ILE A 56 11.59 -4.54 -9.67
CA ILE A 56 12.28 -5.62 -8.97
C ILE A 56 11.64 -5.80 -7.59
N ILE A 57 11.40 -7.04 -7.18
CA ILE A 57 10.84 -7.38 -5.87
C ILE A 57 11.82 -8.23 -5.07
N GLY A 58 12.23 -7.72 -3.91
CA GLY A 58 13.15 -8.38 -2.98
C GLY A 58 12.50 -9.51 -2.18
N LEU A 59 13.36 -10.32 -1.55
CA LEU A 59 12.94 -11.46 -0.71
C LEU A 59 12.12 -11.02 0.52
N ASP A 60 12.23 -9.77 0.95
CA ASP A 60 11.47 -9.18 2.06
C ASP A 60 10.25 -8.36 1.60
N GLY A 61 9.97 -8.36 0.29
CA GLY A 61 8.88 -7.59 -0.32
C GLY A 61 9.21 -6.13 -0.60
N GLU A 62 10.46 -5.68 -0.45
CA GLU A 62 10.88 -4.38 -0.97
C GLU A 62 10.68 -4.31 -2.50
N ILE A 63 10.28 -3.15 -3.01
CA ILE A 63 10.06 -2.96 -4.45
C ILE A 63 10.92 -1.78 -4.93
N TYR A 64 11.68 -2.02 -6.00
CA TYR A 64 12.31 -0.97 -6.79
C TYR A 64 11.61 -0.84 -8.15
N GLN A 65 11.38 0.39 -8.59
CA GLN A 65 11.05 0.71 -9.97
C GLN A 65 12.28 1.29 -10.65
N CYS A 66 12.63 0.73 -11.80
CA CYS A 66 13.85 1.08 -12.54
C CYS A 66 13.58 1.72 -13.90
N VAL A 67 12.42 1.46 -14.48
CA VAL A 67 11.99 2.07 -15.75
C VAL A 67 10.56 2.58 -15.56
N SER A 68 10.27 3.78 -16.10
CA SER A 68 8.89 4.29 -16.12
C SER A 68 8.00 3.31 -16.89
N GLU A 69 6.76 3.13 -16.45
CA GLU A 69 5.83 2.30 -17.21
C GLU A 69 5.44 2.92 -18.56
N ASP A 70 5.65 4.22 -18.75
CA ASP A 70 5.48 4.90 -20.04
C ASP A 70 6.60 4.55 -21.05
N ASP A 71 7.71 4.01 -20.56
CA ASP A 71 8.88 3.60 -21.34
C ASP A 71 8.97 2.07 -21.47
N ALA A 72 9.73 1.59 -22.45
CA ALA A 72 9.94 0.15 -22.65
C ALA A 72 11.28 -0.32 -22.09
N ALA A 73 11.23 -1.16 -21.05
CA ALA A 73 12.41 -1.80 -20.46
C ALA A 73 13.03 -2.83 -21.42
N TRP A 74 14.35 -3.04 -21.31
CA TRP A 74 15.11 -4.03 -22.09
C TRP A 74 15.09 -5.38 -21.37
N ALA A 75 13.89 -5.93 -21.16
CA ALA A 75 13.69 -7.06 -20.25
C ALA A 75 13.59 -8.42 -20.96
N ASN A 76 12.95 -8.46 -22.13
CA ASN A 76 12.49 -9.75 -22.67
C ASN A 76 13.50 -10.41 -23.63
N GLY A 77 14.54 -9.72 -24.08
CA GLY A 77 15.46 -10.27 -25.08
C GLY A 77 14.77 -10.59 -26.41
N ALA A 78 15.06 -11.76 -26.99
CA ALA A 78 14.55 -12.20 -28.29
C ALA A 78 13.43 -13.24 -28.17
N VAL A 79 12.57 -13.31 -29.19
CA VAL A 79 11.61 -14.40 -29.36
C VAL A 79 12.33 -15.60 -29.97
N THR A 80 12.30 -16.78 -29.33
CA THR A 80 13.07 -17.96 -29.77
C THR A 80 12.22 -19.21 -29.93
N GLY A 81 12.75 -20.21 -30.64
CA GLY A 81 12.01 -21.43 -30.97
C GLY A 81 10.90 -21.22 -32.03
N PRO A 82 10.29 -22.30 -32.55
CA PRO A 82 9.11 -22.21 -33.40
C PRO A 82 7.88 -21.68 -32.64
N ALA A 83 6.93 -21.08 -33.36
CA ALA A 83 5.65 -20.67 -32.79
C ALA A 83 4.81 -21.89 -32.38
N GLY A 84 4.16 -21.83 -31.23
CA GLY A 84 3.32 -22.91 -30.70
C GLY A 84 2.63 -22.53 -29.38
N THR A 85 2.46 -23.50 -28.49
CA THR A 85 1.95 -23.29 -27.13
C THR A 85 3.13 -23.07 -26.20
N GLY A 86 3.42 -21.82 -25.84
CA GLY A 86 4.59 -21.45 -25.05
C GLY A 86 4.73 -22.25 -23.75
N GLY A 87 5.96 -22.33 -23.24
CA GLY A 87 6.24 -22.99 -21.96
C GLY A 87 6.46 -24.50 -22.01
N ASP A 88 6.60 -25.08 -23.21
CA ASP A 88 6.99 -26.48 -23.40
C ASP A 88 8.50 -26.67 -23.65
N SER A 89 9.31 -25.63 -23.43
CA SER A 89 10.76 -25.60 -23.68
C SER A 89 11.19 -25.65 -25.15
N VAL A 90 10.24 -25.63 -26.08
CA VAL A 90 10.51 -25.73 -27.52
C VAL A 90 9.88 -24.55 -28.25
N HIS A 91 8.62 -24.26 -27.98
CA HIS A 91 7.83 -23.28 -28.68
C HIS A 91 7.63 -22.01 -27.86
N HIS A 92 7.64 -20.86 -28.53
CA HIS A 92 7.13 -19.62 -27.94
C HIS A 92 5.64 -19.51 -28.27
N ASP A 93 4.89 -18.81 -27.44
CA ASP A 93 3.48 -18.55 -27.72
C ASP A 93 3.33 -17.78 -29.03
N ALA A 94 2.57 -18.35 -29.97
CA ALA A 94 2.53 -17.90 -31.37
C ALA A 94 2.22 -16.39 -31.55
N TRP A 95 1.47 -15.79 -30.62
CA TRP A 95 1.17 -14.36 -30.68
C TRP A 95 2.42 -13.47 -30.61
N TRP A 96 3.55 -13.94 -30.05
CA TRP A 96 4.81 -13.18 -30.07
C TRP A 96 5.36 -13.01 -31.49
N SER A 97 5.18 -14.01 -32.35
CA SER A 97 5.53 -13.89 -33.78
C SER A 97 4.50 -13.09 -34.56
N ASP A 98 3.21 -13.29 -34.28
CA ASP A 98 2.11 -12.60 -34.99
C ASP A 98 2.07 -11.09 -34.69
N LEU A 99 2.65 -10.69 -33.55
CA LEU A 99 2.71 -9.30 -33.09
C LEU A 99 3.45 -8.38 -34.06
N GLY A 100 4.48 -8.89 -34.75
CA GLY A 100 5.27 -8.10 -35.71
C GLY A 100 5.97 -6.87 -35.12
N LEU A 101 6.15 -6.83 -33.79
CA LEU A 101 6.72 -5.71 -33.04
C LEU A 101 7.69 -6.19 -31.97
N ASN A 102 8.55 -5.29 -31.49
CA ASN A 102 9.40 -5.55 -30.32
C ASN A 102 8.51 -5.77 -29.09
N PRO A 103 8.50 -6.97 -28.47
CA PRO A 103 7.59 -7.27 -27.37
C PRO A 103 7.75 -6.36 -26.16
N ASN A 104 8.95 -5.80 -25.95
CA ASN A 104 9.22 -4.85 -24.86
C ASN A 104 8.29 -3.62 -24.91
N LEU A 105 7.84 -3.20 -26.10
CA LEU A 105 6.93 -2.06 -26.28
C LEU A 105 5.54 -2.30 -25.66
N VAL A 106 5.11 -3.56 -25.56
CA VAL A 106 3.75 -3.97 -25.12
C VAL A 106 3.75 -4.73 -23.79
N THR A 107 4.90 -4.80 -23.10
CA THR A 107 5.03 -5.51 -21.82
C THR A 107 5.44 -4.58 -20.67
N ILE A 108 5.02 -4.95 -19.46
CA ILE A 108 5.66 -4.54 -18.21
C ILE A 108 6.38 -5.77 -17.63
N ALA A 109 7.64 -5.60 -17.22
CA ALA A 109 8.48 -6.67 -16.69
C ALA A 109 8.71 -6.52 -15.19
N ILE A 110 8.52 -7.61 -14.44
CA ILE A 110 8.77 -7.67 -12.99
C ILE A 110 9.79 -8.77 -12.69
N GLU A 111 10.95 -8.37 -12.17
CA GLU A 111 11.98 -9.26 -11.65
C GLU A 111 11.70 -9.66 -10.21
N HIS A 112 11.77 -10.96 -9.92
CA HIS A 112 11.70 -11.49 -8.56
C HIS A 112 13.11 -11.95 -8.16
N ILE A 113 13.63 -11.38 -7.07
CA ILE A 113 14.91 -11.78 -6.52
C ILE A 113 14.89 -13.27 -6.20
N LYS A 114 15.78 -14.01 -6.87
CA LYS A 114 16.03 -15.45 -6.73
C LYS A 114 17.53 -15.71 -6.65
N PRO A 115 18.05 -16.13 -5.49
CA PRO A 115 19.48 -16.40 -5.27
C PRO A 115 20.09 -17.50 -6.17
N SER A 116 19.33 -18.54 -6.49
CA SER A 116 19.78 -19.68 -7.26
C SER A 116 19.86 -19.34 -8.74
N THR A 117 21.00 -19.64 -9.38
CA THR A 117 21.27 -19.28 -10.79
C THR A 117 20.42 -20.06 -11.81
N ASP A 118 19.68 -21.06 -11.36
CA ASP A 118 18.76 -21.86 -12.17
C ASP A 118 17.28 -21.46 -11.98
N ASN A 119 17.00 -20.37 -11.25
CA ASN A 119 15.66 -19.89 -10.91
C ASN A 119 14.80 -20.86 -10.07
N SER A 120 15.40 -21.86 -9.42
CA SER A 120 14.67 -22.89 -8.66
C SER A 120 14.05 -22.42 -7.34
N ASP A 121 14.38 -21.22 -6.85
CA ASP A 121 13.85 -20.73 -5.56
C ASP A 121 12.34 -20.48 -5.63
N GLU A 122 11.63 -20.85 -4.56
CA GLU A 122 10.25 -20.42 -4.31
C GLU A 122 10.23 -18.96 -3.82
N LEU A 123 9.16 -18.24 -4.12
CA LEU A 123 9.00 -16.88 -3.59
C LEU A 123 8.70 -16.92 -2.09
N THR A 124 9.30 -16.01 -1.34
CA THR A 124 8.95 -15.84 0.09
C THR A 124 7.54 -15.27 0.23
N GLU A 125 6.93 -15.42 1.40
CA GLU A 125 5.61 -14.84 1.68
C GLU A 125 5.56 -13.32 1.50
N ALA A 126 6.64 -12.61 1.84
CA ALA A 126 6.69 -11.16 1.68
C ALA A 126 6.80 -10.75 0.21
N GLN A 127 7.63 -11.46 -0.55
CA GLN A 127 7.77 -11.27 -1.99
C GLN A 127 6.48 -11.60 -2.74
N LYS A 128 5.77 -12.68 -2.36
CA LYS A 128 4.43 -13.02 -2.88
C LYS A 128 3.43 -11.90 -2.68
N ARG A 129 3.30 -11.39 -1.45
CA ARG A 129 2.37 -10.30 -1.14
C ARG A 129 2.65 -9.05 -1.97
N ALA A 130 3.92 -8.63 -2.05
CA ALA A 130 4.35 -7.50 -2.85
C ALA A 130 4.05 -7.72 -4.34
N SER A 131 4.41 -8.88 -4.87
CA SER A 131 4.16 -9.28 -6.26
C SER A 131 2.68 -9.22 -6.61
N PHE A 132 1.82 -9.82 -5.81
CA PHE A 132 0.39 -9.88 -6.11
C PHE A 132 -0.28 -8.51 -6.04
N GLN A 133 0.10 -7.68 -5.07
CA GLN A 133 -0.39 -6.30 -4.95
C GLN A 133 0.06 -5.45 -6.13
N LEU A 134 1.34 -5.53 -6.51
CA LEU A 134 1.90 -4.79 -7.63
C LEU A 134 1.26 -5.22 -8.96
N ILE A 135 1.11 -6.53 -9.20
CA ILE A 135 0.44 -7.06 -10.40
C ILE A 135 -1.01 -6.57 -10.47
N LYS A 136 -1.75 -6.61 -9.35
CA LYS A 136 -3.14 -6.13 -9.31
C LYS A 136 -3.24 -4.67 -9.70
N ASP A 137 -2.38 -3.84 -9.12
CA ASP A 137 -2.32 -2.40 -9.36
C ASP A 137 -1.94 -2.08 -10.81
N ILE A 138 -0.89 -2.70 -11.36
CA ILE A 138 -0.50 -2.55 -12.78
C ILE A 138 -1.64 -2.96 -13.71
N CYS A 139 -2.28 -4.10 -13.44
CA CYS A 139 -3.40 -4.59 -14.24
C CYS A 139 -4.62 -3.67 -14.18
N GLN A 140 -4.86 -3.02 -13.04
CA GLN A 140 -5.91 -2.01 -12.90
C GLN A 140 -5.55 -0.73 -13.66
N ARG A 141 -4.32 -0.24 -13.54
CA ARG A 141 -3.84 0.98 -14.18
C ARG A 141 -3.86 0.89 -15.71
N TRP A 142 -3.39 -0.22 -16.27
CA TRP A 142 -3.27 -0.40 -17.72
C TRP A 142 -4.41 -1.20 -18.36
N GLY A 143 -5.38 -1.66 -17.58
CA GLY A 143 -6.44 -2.54 -18.08
C GLY A 143 -5.93 -3.91 -18.57
N ILE A 144 -4.76 -4.34 -18.12
CA ILE A 144 -4.22 -5.66 -18.45
C ILE A 144 -5.14 -6.73 -17.83
N PRO A 145 -5.53 -7.77 -18.59
CA PRO A 145 -6.42 -8.76 -18.03
C PRO A 145 -5.79 -9.64 -16.94
N LYS A 146 -6.53 -9.84 -15.84
CA LYS A 146 -6.08 -10.61 -14.67
C LYS A 146 -6.27 -12.13 -14.86
N ARG A 147 -5.60 -12.70 -15.86
CA ARG A 147 -5.60 -14.13 -16.20
C ARG A 147 -4.28 -14.51 -16.86
N TYR A 148 -4.07 -15.80 -17.11
CA TYR A 148 -3.00 -16.24 -18.00
C TYR A 148 -3.07 -15.51 -19.36
N ALA A 149 -1.90 -15.14 -19.86
CA ALA A 149 -1.77 -14.46 -21.13
C ALA A 149 -2.38 -15.26 -22.29
N ASP A 150 -3.05 -14.54 -23.18
CA ASP A 150 -3.37 -14.98 -24.53
C ASP A 150 -2.97 -13.89 -25.53
N ALA A 151 -3.32 -14.05 -26.80
CA ALA A 151 -3.05 -13.07 -27.85
C ALA A 151 -3.67 -11.67 -27.61
N ARG A 152 -4.57 -11.52 -26.64
CA ARG A 152 -5.22 -10.23 -26.28
C ARG A 152 -4.63 -9.60 -25.02
N GLY A 153 -3.62 -10.22 -24.40
CA GLY A 153 -3.01 -9.73 -23.17
C GLY A 153 -3.15 -10.69 -21.99
N GLY A 154 -2.53 -10.32 -20.87
CA GLY A 154 -2.60 -11.04 -19.61
C GLY A 154 -1.22 -11.20 -18.97
N ILE A 155 -1.08 -12.17 -18.07
CA ILE A 155 0.14 -12.36 -17.28
C ILE A 155 0.77 -13.71 -17.64
N THR A 156 2.08 -13.74 -17.88
CA THR A 156 2.84 -14.96 -18.14
C THR A 156 4.30 -14.82 -17.69
N GLY A 157 5.07 -15.90 -17.78
CA GLY A 157 6.51 -15.90 -17.52
C GLY A 157 7.34 -15.61 -18.77
N HIS A 158 8.61 -15.29 -18.58
CA HIS A 158 9.56 -15.07 -19.68
C HIS A 158 9.69 -16.29 -20.63
N PHE A 159 9.49 -17.51 -20.09
CA PHE A 159 9.45 -18.76 -20.87
C PHE A 159 8.49 -18.74 -22.06
N SER A 160 7.44 -17.91 -22.01
CA SER A 160 6.43 -17.79 -23.07
C SER A 160 7.02 -17.24 -24.36
N MET A 161 8.09 -16.44 -24.25
CA MET A 161 8.71 -15.71 -25.35
C MET A 161 10.06 -16.29 -25.77
N ASP A 162 10.89 -16.65 -24.80
CA ASP A 162 12.23 -17.21 -25.02
C ASP A 162 12.35 -18.63 -24.43
N PRO A 163 11.62 -19.61 -24.98
CA PRO A 163 11.59 -20.98 -24.47
C PRO A 163 12.95 -21.69 -24.60
N VAL A 164 13.88 -21.19 -25.43
CA VAL A 164 15.19 -21.81 -25.66
C VAL A 164 16.22 -21.36 -24.62
N ASN A 165 16.31 -20.06 -24.32
CA ASN A 165 17.32 -19.53 -23.40
C ASN A 165 16.76 -19.20 -22.01
N ARG A 166 15.43 -19.16 -21.87
CA ARG A 166 14.71 -18.72 -20.66
C ARG A 166 13.57 -19.67 -20.29
N THR A 167 13.69 -20.94 -20.70
CA THR A 167 12.74 -22.03 -20.43
C THR A 167 12.21 -22.06 -18.99
N GLY A 168 13.10 -21.83 -18.03
CA GLY A 168 12.81 -21.92 -16.60
C GLY A 168 12.58 -20.56 -15.94
N CYS A 169 12.34 -19.47 -16.68
CA CYS A 169 12.11 -18.15 -16.10
C CYS A 169 10.59 -17.82 -16.08
N PRO A 170 9.99 -17.48 -14.92
CA PRO A 170 10.62 -17.05 -13.65
C PRO A 170 11.00 -18.20 -12.69
N GLY A 171 10.80 -19.45 -13.08
CA GLY A 171 10.98 -20.63 -12.22
C GLY A 171 9.68 -20.92 -11.45
N PRO A 172 9.73 -21.58 -10.29
CA PRO A 172 8.55 -21.74 -9.46
C PRO A 172 7.93 -20.37 -9.16
N TYR A 173 6.66 -20.23 -9.53
CA TYR A 173 5.87 -19.05 -9.24
C TYR A 173 4.48 -19.53 -8.80
N PRO A 174 3.92 -18.97 -7.71
CA PRO A 174 2.67 -19.44 -7.09
C PRO A 174 1.44 -18.93 -7.87
N TRP A 175 1.27 -19.39 -9.11
CA TRP A 175 0.22 -18.93 -10.02
C TRP A 175 -1.19 -19.10 -9.45
N ASP A 176 -1.50 -20.24 -8.84
CA ASP A 176 -2.81 -20.49 -8.24
C ASP A 176 -3.11 -19.52 -7.09
N GLU A 177 -2.10 -19.16 -6.29
CA GLU A 177 -2.24 -18.15 -5.25
C GLU A 177 -2.46 -16.76 -5.85
N LEU A 178 -1.74 -16.42 -6.92
CA LEU A 178 -1.95 -15.16 -7.65
C LEU A 178 -3.39 -15.08 -8.18
N TRP A 179 -3.90 -16.14 -8.82
CA TRP A 179 -5.28 -16.16 -9.32
C TRP A 179 -6.29 -16.07 -8.21
N SER A 180 -6.05 -16.78 -7.10
CA SER A 180 -6.88 -16.65 -5.90
C SER A 180 -6.89 -15.20 -5.39
N PHE A 181 -5.74 -14.53 -5.38
CA PHE A 181 -5.62 -13.13 -4.96
C PHE A 181 -6.33 -12.15 -5.90
N LEU A 182 -6.17 -12.33 -7.21
CA LEU A 182 -6.73 -11.43 -8.24
C LEU A 182 -8.24 -11.62 -8.46
N ASN A 183 -8.76 -12.84 -8.27
CA ASN A 183 -10.19 -13.16 -8.44
C ASN A 183 -11.03 -12.87 -7.19
N LYS A 184 -10.40 -12.59 -6.04
CA LYS A 184 -11.11 -12.11 -4.85
C LYS A 184 -11.58 -10.67 -5.11
N ASN A 185 -12.89 -10.45 -4.98
CA ASN A 185 -13.46 -9.10 -4.93
C ASN A 185 -12.73 -8.29 -3.85
N GLU A 186 -12.60 -6.98 -4.02
CA GLU A 186 -11.79 -6.11 -3.15
C GLU A 186 -12.21 -6.14 -1.66
N GLY A 187 -13.35 -6.74 -1.32
CA GLY A 187 -13.81 -6.98 0.06
C GLY A 187 -13.40 -8.30 0.72
N ASP A 188 -12.73 -9.24 0.01
CA ASP A 188 -12.48 -10.62 0.51
C ASP A 188 -11.01 -10.93 0.86
N GLN A 189 -10.10 -9.97 0.76
CA GLN A 189 -8.67 -10.24 0.98
C GLN A 189 -8.29 -10.27 2.46
N LYS A 190 -8.55 -11.36 3.20
CA LYS A 190 -7.88 -11.55 4.50
C LYS A 190 -6.35 -11.69 4.31
N MET A 191 -5.62 -10.59 4.42
CA MET A 191 -4.15 -10.50 4.50
C MET A 191 -3.54 -11.24 5.71
N GLY A 192 -4.40 -11.71 6.62
CA GLY A 192 -4.04 -12.64 7.70
C GLY A 192 -3.78 -11.93 9.02
N ILE A 193 -3.46 -12.72 10.04
CA ILE A 193 -3.17 -12.20 11.38
C ILE A 193 -1.80 -11.49 11.34
N PRO A 194 -1.70 -10.21 11.75
CA PRO A 194 -0.41 -9.52 11.77
C PRO A 194 0.59 -10.25 12.67
N ASN A 195 1.87 -10.25 12.30
CA ASN A 195 2.89 -11.01 13.04
C ASN A 195 2.90 -10.67 14.55
N GLY A 196 2.85 -11.68 15.40
CA GLY A 196 2.80 -11.53 16.87
C GLY A 196 1.42 -11.22 17.46
N TRP A 197 0.39 -11.08 16.62
CA TRP A 197 -0.99 -10.96 17.08
C TRP A 197 -1.63 -12.35 17.21
N LYS A 198 -2.71 -12.45 18.00
CA LYS A 198 -3.49 -13.68 18.18
C LYS A 198 -4.92 -13.45 17.76
N ASP A 199 -5.52 -14.40 17.05
CA ASP A 199 -6.92 -14.31 16.65
C ASP A 199 -7.68 -15.58 17.07
N ASP A 200 -8.83 -15.42 17.71
CA ASP A 200 -9.70 -16.53 18.16
C ASP A 200 -10.95 -16.73 17.29
N GLY A 201 -11.01 -16.03 16.14
CA GLY A 201 -12.17 -16.01 15.24
C GLY A 201 -13.20 -14.93 15.56
N LYS A 202 -13.14 -14.30 16.74
CA LYS A 202 -14.02 -13.20 17.17
C LYS A 202 -13.25 -11.96 17.63
N THR A 203 -12.06 -12.18 18.19
CA THR A 203 -11.21 -11.19 18.82
C THR A 203 -9.81 -11.32 18.26
N LEU A 204 -9.31 -10.22 17.72
CA LEU A 204 -7.92 -10.05 17.34
C LEU A 204 -7.20 -9.32 18.47
N ILE A 205 -6.16 -9.94 19.03
CA ILE A 205 -5.42 -9.47 20.21
C ILE A 205 -4.02 -9.06 19.78
N ALA A 206 -3.71 -7.78 19.93
CA ALA A 206 -2.39 -7.25 19.64
C ALA A 206 -1.36 -7.57 20.75
N PRO A 207 -0.04 -7.45 20.48
CA PRO A 207 1.00 -7.71 21.47
C PRO A 207 0.89 -6.90 22.77
N ASN A 208 0.26 -5.72 22.74
CA ASN A 208 -0.01 -4.91 23.93
C ASN A 208 -1.26 -5.37 24.71
N GLY A 209 -1.89 -6.48 24.33
CA GLY A 209 -3.09 -7.03 24.96
C GLY A 209 -4.40 -6.33 24.60
N VAL A 210 -4.34 -5.25 23.82
CA VAL A 210 -5.53 -4.50 23.40
C VAL A 210 -6.22 -5.26 22.25
N LYS A 211 -7.55 -5.32 22.34
CA LYS A 211 -8.40 -6.14 21.47
C LYS A 211 -8.98 -5.32 20.33
N VAL A 212 -9.10 -5.93 19.17
CA VAL A 212 -9.83 -5.48 18.00
C VAL A 212 -10.93 -6.51 17.73
N VAL A 213 -12.16 -6.05 17.51
CA VAL A 213 -13.33 -6.92 17.35
C VAL A 213 -14.18 -6.49 16.16
N GLN A 214 -15.17 -7.29 15.80
CA GLN A 214 -16.19 -6.97 14.80
C GLN A 214 -15.60 -6.46 13.47
N GLY A 215 -16.17 -5.40 12.89
CA GLY A 215 -15.74 -4.83 11.61
C GLY A 215 -14.29 -4.35 11.63
N PHE A 216 -13.77 -3.83 12.75
CA PHE A 216 -12.37 -3.40 12.83
C PHE A 216 -11.42 -4.59 12.80
N ARG A 217 -11.79 -5.70 13.44
CA ARG A 217 -11.02 -6.94 13.34
C ARG A 217 -11.00 -7.42 11.89
N ASP A 218 -12.16 -7.45 11.25
CA ASP A 218 -12.26 -7.90 9.88
C ASP A 218 -11.47 -6.99 8.94
N TYR A 219 -11.49 -5.66 9.17
CA TYR A 219 -10.66 -4.70 8.43
C TYR A 219 -9.17 -4.96 8.61
N VAL A 220 -8.68 -5.10 9.85
CA VAL A 220 -7.26 -5.38 10.13
C VAL A 220 -6.83 -6.69 9.44
N LEU A 221 -7.64 -7.74 9.55
CA LEU A 221 -7.37 -9.00 8.89
C LEU A 221 -7.45 -8.89 7.37
N ALA A 222 -8.25 -7.96 6.83
CA ALA A 222 -8.46 -7.75 5.40
C ALA A 222 -7.47 -6.81 4.72
N HIS A 223 -6.57 -6.18 5.48
CA HIS A 223 -5.65 -5.16 4.96
C HIS A 223 -4.20 -5.49 5.32
N ALA A 224 -3.25 -4.91 4.60
CA ALA A 224 -1.82 -5.06 4.84
C ALA A 224 -1.41 -4.37 6.15
N TRP A 225 -1.85 -4.92 7.28
CA TRP A 225 -1.73 -4.27 8.58
C TRP A 225 -0.34 -4.49 9.16
N HIS A 226 0.39 -3.39 9.34
CA HIS A 226 1.75 -3.49 9.87
C HIS A 226 1.74 -4.06 11.30
N PRO A 227 2.58 -5.07 11.62
CA PRO A 227 2.59 -5.71 12.94
C PRO A 227 2.76 -4.76 14.13
N GLY A 228 3.45 -3.63 13.93
CA GLY A 228 3.68 -2.59 14.92
C GLY A 228 2.55 -1.57 15.11
N ASN A 229 1.52 -1.58 14.25
CA ASN A 229 0.38 -0.67 14.32
C ASN A 229 -0.67 -1.18 15.32
N TRP A 230 -0.32 -1.23 16.60
CA TRP A 230 -1.18 -1.75 17.67
C TRP A 230 -2.33 -0.79 18.01
N PRO A 231 -3.52 -1.30 18.36
CA PRO A 231 -4.60 -0.48 18.93
C PRO A 231 -4.13 0.10 20.27
N LEU A 232 -4.42 1.37 20.51
CA LEU A 232 -4.05 2.08 21.73
C LEU A 232 -5.17 2.03 22.79
N GLU A 233 -6.39 1.73 22.36
CA GLU A 233 -7.60 1.71 23.18
C GLU A 233 -8.62 0.71 22.60
N SER A 234 -9.71 0.46 23.34
CA SER A 234 -10.84 -0.32 22.82
C SER A 234 -11.71 0.53 21.88
N GLU A 235 -12.46 -0.13 20.99
CA GLU A 235 -13.46 0.56 20.18
C GLU A 235 -14.49 1.27 21.07
N HIS A 236 -14.87 2.49 20.70
CA HIS A 236 -15.87 3.28 21.43
C HIS A 236 -16.66 4.18 20.48
N GLY A 237 -17.88 4.52 20.89
CA GLY A 237 -18.74 5.42 20.14
C GLY A 237 -18.28 6.88 20.25
N ALA A 238 -18.42 7.63 19.17
CA ALA A 238 -18.16 9.06 19.13
C ALA A 238 -19.22 9.79 18.31
N THR A 239 -19.55 11.03 18.70
CA THR A 239 -20.48 11.89 17.96
C THR A 239 -20.10 13.37 18.18
N PRO A 240 -19.62 14.07 17.13
CA PRO A 240 -19.27 13.52 15.82
C PRO A 240 -18.08 12.54 15.91
N LEU A 241 -17.89 11.69 14.92
CA LEU A 241 -16.66 10.89 14.76
C LEU A 241 -15.45 11.81 14.55
N GLU A 242 -15.58 12.73 13.60
CA GLU A 242 -14.56 13.72 13.25
C GLU A 242 -15.12 15.13 13.45
N ILE A 243 -14.40 15.98 14.18
CA ILE A 243 -14.77 17.40 14.35
C ILE A 243 -14.51 18.18 13.05
N SER A 244 -13.53 17.74 12.27
CA SER A 244 -13.22 18.27 10.94
C SER A 244 -14.27 17.92 9.89
N ASN A 245 -15.02 16.83 10.08
CA ASN A 245 -16.08 16.39 9.18
C ASN A 245 -17.39 16.07 9.92
N PRO A 246 -18.11 17.09 10.42
CA PRO A 246 -19.36 16.87 11.16
C PRO A 246 -20.45 16.15 10.34
N SER A 247 -20.37 16.21 9.01
CA SER A 247 -21.32 15.56 8.11
C SER A 247 -21.26 14.02 8.16
N LEU A 248 -20.14 13.48 8.65
CA LEU A 248 -19.94 12.06 8.89
C LEU A 248 -20.86 11.51 9.99
N GLY A 249 -21.33 12.40 10.88
CA GLY A 249 -22.22 12.07 11.98
C GLY A 249 -21.51 11.29 13.09
N GLY A 250 -22.29 10.49 13.81
CA GLY A 250 -21.79 9.61 14.86
C GLY A 250 -21.44 8.22 14.33
N GLY A 251 -20.61 7.51 15.09
CA GLY A 251 -20.22 6.14 14.77
C GLY A 251 -19.28 5.57 15.81
N THR A 252 -18.51 4.55 15.41
CA THR A 252 -17.54 3.88 16.28
C THR A 252 -16.15 4.16 15.77
N GLN A 253 -15.18 4.35 16.67
CA GLN A 253 -13.78 4.48 16.32
C GLN A 253 -12.87 3.65 17.23
N GLN A 254 -11.70 3.31 16.71
CA GLN A 254 -10.60 2.73 17.48
C GLN A 254 -9.27 3.31 16.99
N ARG A 255 -8.52 3.93 17.89
CA ARG A 255 -7.20 4.50 17.59
C ARG A 255 -6.10 3.44 17.66
N PHE A 256 -5.24 3.45 16.66
CA PHE A 256 -4.02 2.66 16.58
C PHE A 256 -2.80 3.58 16.60
N ARG A 257 -1.60 3.00 16.59
CA ARG A 257 -0.35 3.78 16.66
C ARG A 257 -0.13 4.72 15.48
N TRP A 258 -0.62 4.36 14.30
CA TRP A 258 -0.35 5.08 13.04
C TRP A 258 -1.63 5.48 12.29
N THR A 259 -2.79 5.03 12.74
CA THR A 259 -4.06 5.28 12.07
C THR A 259 -5.21 5.21 13.08
N THR A 260 -6.38 5.69 12.68
CA THR A 260 -7.63 5.50 13.40
C THR A 260 -8.58 4.79 12.46
N LEU A 261 -9.17 3.68 12.90
CA LEU A 261 -10.27 3.06 12.17
C LEU A 261 -11.58 3.63 12.69
N GLU A 262 -12.47 3.97 11.75
CA GLU A 262 -13.79 4.49 12.01
C GLU A 262 -14.83 3.66 11.29
N TRP A 263 -16.03 3.63 11.84
CA TRP A 263 -17.18 2.97 11.25
C TRP A 263 -18.42 3.84 11.33
N THR A 264 -19.15 3.93 10.21
CA THR A 264 -20.52 4.46 10.16
C THR A 264 -21.43 3.49 9.41
N PRO A 265 -22.75 3.53 9.64
CA PRO A 265 -23.70 2.74 8.83
C PRO A 265 -23.60 3.01 7.33
N ALA A 266 -23.21 4.22 6.94
CA ALA A 266 -23.15 4.64 5.54
C ALA A 266 -21.85 4.24 4.82
N LYS A 267 -20.71 4.19 5.53
CA LYS A 267 -19.39 3.91 4.91
C LYS A 267 -18.83 2.53 5.22
N GLY A 268 -19.34 1.82 6.23
CA GLY A 268 -18.61 0.68 6.78
C GLY A 268 -17.34 1.13 7.50
N VAL A 269 -16.34 0.25 7.61
CA VAL A 269 -15.05 0.57 8.25
C VAL A 269 -14.13 1.28 7.26
N PHE A 270 -13.46 2.35 7.70
CA PHE A 270 -12.47 3.10 6.93
C PHE A 270 -11.41 3.69 7.85
N GLU A 271 -10.28 4.12 7.26
CA GLU A 271 -9.27 4.91 7.98
C GLU A 271 -9.69 6.38 8.05
N ALA A 272 -9.65 6.95 9.26
CA ALA A 272 -9.97 8.35 9.50
C ALA A 272 -9.02 9.29 8.74
N TRP A 273 -9.50 10.48 8.39
CA TRP A 273 -8.67 11.52 7.79
C TRP A 273 -7.82 12.24 8.85
N SER A 274 -6.93 11.49 9.50
CA SER A 274 -6.21 11.90 10.72
C SER A 274 -5.46 13.23 10.58
N GLY A 275 -4.90 13.53 9.40
CA GLY A 275 -4.24 14.81 9.14
C GLY A 275 -5.18 16.02 9.16
N GLN A 276 -6.38 15.88 8.59
CA GLN A 276 -7.38 16.96 8.59
C GLN A 276 -7.92 17.18 10.00
N GLU A 277 -8.14 16.09 10.74
CA GLU A 277 -8.65 16.12 12.11
C GLU A 277 -7.63 16.77 13.05
N TRP A 278 -6.34 16.43 12.89
CA TRP A 278 -5.26 17.05 13.65
C TRP A 278 -5.22 18.57 13.44
N ILE A 279 -5.29 19.04 12.19
CA ILE A 279 -5.29 20.47 11.86
C ILE A 279 -6.47 21.17 12.53
N LYS A 280 -7.66 20.55 12.48
CA LYS A 280 -8.87 21.12 13.08
C LYS A 280 -8.79 21.19 14.59
N LEU A 281 -8.41 20.10 15.25
CA LEU A 281 -8.23 20.03 16.70
C LEU A 281 -7.15 20.98 17.20
N ARG A 282 -6.04 21.10 16.46
CA ARG A 282 -4.98 22.05 16.81
C ARG A 282 -5.47 23.49 16.74
N SER A 283 -6.16 23.84 15.66
CA SER A 283 -6.75 25.18 15.50
C SER A 283 -7.74 25.50 16.62
N GLU A 284 -8.55 24.53 17.01
CA GLU A 284 -9.51 24.68 18.10
C GLU A 284 -8.83 24.82 19.46
N TYR A 285 -7.80 24.02 19.74
CA TYR A 285 -7.00 24.14 20.95
C TYR A 285 -6.32 25.52 21.05
N ASP A 286 -5.73 26.00 19.96
CA ASP A 286 -5.06 27.31 19.92
C ASP A 286 -6.08 28.44 20.15
N ARG A 287 -7.28 28.35 19.54
CA ARG A 287 -8.39 29.28 19.75
C ARG A 287 -8.85 29.32 21.21
N LEU A 288 -9.09 28.15 21.81
CA LEU A 288 -9.54 28.02 23.20
C LEU A 288 -8.49 28.53 24.18
N THR A 289 -7.21 28.24 23.93
CA THR A 289 -6.10 28.74 24.75
C THR A 289 -5.98 30.27 24.65
N GLY A 290 -6.22 30.84 23.46
CA GLY A 290 -6.34 32.28 23.27
C GLY A 290 -7.47 32.89 24.11
N GLN A 291 -8.64 32.26 24.16
CA GLN A 291 -9.77 32.72 24.98
C GLN A 291 -9.50 32.60 26.49
N VAL A 292 -8.86 31.51 26.94
CA VAL A 292 -8.40 31.36 28.32
C VAL A 292 -7.49 32.53 28.70
N LYS A 293 -6.52 32.87 27.85
CA LYS A 293 -5.62 34.01 28.09
C LYS A 293 -6.37 35.34 28.16
N GLN A 294 -7.31 35.59 27.22
CA GLN A 294 -8.12 36.81 27.23
C GLN A 294 -8.93 36.97 28.52
N LEU A 295 -9.56 35.88 29.00
CA LEU A 295 -10.34 35.88 30.25
C LEU A 295 -9.44 36.08 31.48
N GLN A 296 -8.23 35.53 31.47
CA GLN A 296 -7.23 35.79 32.52
C GLN A 296 -6.81 37.26 32.55
N ASP A 297 -6.56 37.86 31.38
CA ASP A 297 -6.17 39.27 31.25
C ASP A 297 -7.33 40.19 31.72
N GLN A 298 -8.59 39.86 31.38
CA GLN A 298 -9.78 40.58 31.87
C GLN A 298 -9.95 40.46 33.39
N LEU A 299 -9.80 39.25 33.94
CA LEU A 299 -9.91 39.03 35.38
C LEU A 299 -8.82 39.80 36.16
N ALA A 300 -7.61 39.89 35.60
CA ALA A 300 -6.54 40.71 36.18
C ALA A 300 -6.86 42.21 36.15
N ALA A 301 -7.48 42.70 35.07
CA ALA A 301 -7.89 44.10 34.93
C ALA A 301 -9.02 44.52 35.90
N GLU A 302 -9.82 43.58 36.40
CA GLU A 302 -10.87 43.85 37.40
C GLU A 302 -10.35 43.90 38.85
N LYS A 303 -9.07 43.59 39.08
CA LYS A 303 -8.46 43.62 40.40
C LYS A 303 -8.51 45.04 41.00
N GLY A 304 -9.14 45.16 42.17
CA GLY A 304 -9.27 46.45 42.88
C GLY A 304 -10.49 47.27 42.48
N LYS A 305 -11.33 46.78 41.55
CA LYS A 305 -12.63 47.40 41.21
C LYS A 305 -13.76 46.78 42.04
N ASN A 306 -14.86 47.51 42.24
CA ASN A 306 -16.04 47.04 42.97
C ASN A 306 -17.04 46.30 42.05
N HIS A 307 -16.56 45.38 41.22
CA HIS A 307 -17.36 44.67 40.20
C HIS A 307 -17.50 43.18 40.51
N ALA A 308 -17.96 42.83 41.72
CA ALA A 308 -18.01 41.45 42.20
C ALA A 308 -18.81 40.50 41.28
N ILE A 309 -19.93 40.96 40.70
CA ILE A 309 -20.77 40.16 39.79
C ILE A 309 -20.02 39.83 38.49
N GLU A 310 -19.28 40.80 37.93
CA GLU A 310 -18.54 40.62 36.67
C GLU A 310 -17.36 39.67 36.86
N VAL A 311 -16.64 39.83 37.97
CA VAL A 311 -15.54 38.92 38.36
C VAL A 311 -16.02 37.47 38.47
N GLU A 312 -17.20 37.25 39.05
CA GLU A 312 -17.75 35.89 39.18
C GLU A 312 -18.13 35.29 37.83
N LYS A 313 -18.73 36.07 36.92
CA LYS A 313 -19.01 35.64 35.55
C LYS A 313 -17.74 35.27 34.78
N LEU A 314 -16.70 36.11 34.87
CA LEU A 314 -15.41 35.86 34.22
C LEU A 314 -14.75 34.58 34.73
N LYS A 315 -14.82 34.31 36.04
CA LYS A 315 -14.31 33.06 36.63
C LYS A 315 -15.04 31.83 36.12
N GLN A 316 -16.36 31.88 36.02
CA GLN A 316 -17.17 30.78 35.49
C GLN A 316 -16.83 30.49 34.03
N GLN A 317 -16.71 31.53 33.20
CA GLN A 317 -16.29 31.40 31.80
C GLN A 317 -14.87 30.84 31.69
N LEU A 318 -13.94 31.35 32.50
CA LEU A 318 -12.56 30.87 32.51
C LEU A 318 -12.47 29.38 32.83
N ALA A 319 -13.18 28.93 33.87
CA ALA A 319 -13.23 27.53 34.25
C ALA A 319 -13.81 26.65 33.12
N GLN A 320 -14.86 27.12 32.45
CA GLN A 320 -15.44 26.44 31.30
C GLN A 320 -14.43 26.30 30.14
N TYR A 321 -13.79 27.39 29.73
CA TYR A 321 -12.83 27.37 28.61
C TYR A 321 -11.58 26.56 28.94
N GLN A 322 -11.10 26.58 30.18
CA GLN A 322 -9.99 25.73 30.61
C GLN A 322 -10.34 24.25 30.50
N GLN A 323 -11.56 23.87 30.90
CA GLN A 323 -12.02 22.49 30.79
C GLN A 323 -12.11 22.03 29.33
N VAL A 324 -12.66 22.86 28.44
CA VAL A 324 -12.78 22.51 27.01
C VAL A 324 -11.42 22.49 26.32
N ALA A 325 -10.52 23.44 26.65
CA ALA A 325 -9.15 23.44 26.12
C ALA A 325 -8.38 22.16 26.51
N LYS A 326 -8.57 21.69 27.75
CA LYS A 326 -7.97 20.43 28.21
C LYS A 326 -8.51 19.21 27.45
N GLN A 327 -9.81 19.20 27.13
CA GLN A 327 -10.42 18.15 26.31
C GLN A 327 -9.86 18.17 24.88
N ALA A 328 -9.77 19.34 24.26
CA ALA A 328 -9.20 19.50 22.92
C ALA A 328 -7.73 19.05 22.86
N LEU A 329 -6.92 19.37 23.88
CA LEU A 329 -5.54 18.90 23.98
C LEU A 329 -5.45 17.38 24.08
N THR A 330 -6.33 16.77 24.88
CA THR A 330 -6.37 15.31 25.05
C THR A 330 -6.73 14.63 23.73
N ALA A 331 -7.72 15.17 23.00
CA ALA A 331 -8.09 14.67 21.67
C ALA A 331 -6.93 14.82 20.67
N LEU A 332 -6.27 15.99 20.63
CA LEU A 332 -5.12 16.23 19.76
C LEU A 332 -3.97 15.25 20.02
N GLN A 333 -3.66 14.95 21.29
CA GLN A 333 -2.60 14.02 21.68
C GLN A 333 -2.93 12.55 21.38
N SER A 334 -4.21 12.25 21.14
CA SER A 334 -4.66 10.91 20.79
C SER A 334 -4.45 10.57 19.31
N ILE A 335 -4.30 11.58 18.45
CA ILE A 335 -3.96 11.41 17.03
C ILE A 335 -2.45 11.26 16.92
N LYS A 336 -1.97 10.08 16.51
CA LYS A 336 -0.55 9.75 16.41
C LYS A 336 -0.17 9.28 15.02
#